data_AF-A0A9X2KJI4-F1
#
_entry.id   AF-A0A9X2KJI4-F1
#
_cell.length_a   1.000
_cell.length_b   1.000
_cell.length_c   1.000
_cell.angle_alpha   90.00
_cell.angle_beta   90.00
_cell.angle_gamma   90.00
#
_symmetry.space_group_name_H-M   'P 1'
#
loop_
_entity.id
_entity.type
_entity.pdbx_description
1 polymer ?
#
loop_
_entity_poly.entity_id
_entity_poly.type
_entity_poly.pdbx_seq_one_letter_code
_entity_poly.pdbx_strand_id
1 'polypeptide(L)' 'MGGGSYALDSLGAVCPFPLIEAKDVMTTLEPGERLVIDFDCTQATEAIPHWAAEDGHEVLDFREKGEASWQITLRKG' A
#
# COMPACT_ATOMS: atom_id res chain seq x y z
N MET A 1 -19.31 2.79 13.62
CA MET A 1 -19.10 2.92 12.17
C MET A 1 -17.66 3.37 12.00
N GLY A 2 -16.73 2.45 11.73
CA GLY A 2 -15.30 2.77 11.76
C GLY A 2 -14.51 1.59 11.23
N GLY A 3 -14.67 1.34 9.94
CA GLY A 3 -13.80 0.45 9.18
C GLY A 3 -13.39 1.24 7.95
N GLY A 4 -12.62 2.31 8.16
CA GLY A 4 -12.14 3.14 7.07
C GLY A 4 -11.26 2.30 6.16
N SER A 5 -11.58 2.32 4.87
CA SER A 5 -10.69 1.86 3.82
C SER A 5 -10.13 3.08 3.13
N TYR A 6 -8.82 3.24 3.18
CA TYR A 6 -8.09 4.34 2.55
C TYR A 6 -7.54 3.84 1.23
N ALA A 7 -7.55 4.70 0.22
CA ALA A 7 -6.99 4.42 -1.09
C ALA A 7 -5.91 5.46 -1.38
N LEU A 8 -4.74 4.98 -1.78
CA LEU A 8 -3.61 5.79 -2.21
C LEU A 8 -3.35 5.49 -3.69
N ASP A 9 -3.47 6.51 -4.52
CA ASP A 9 -3.12 6.42 -5.94
C ASP A 9 -1.71 6.98 -6.11
N SER A 10 -0.76 6.11 -6.43
CA SER A 10 0.65 6.43 -6.62
C SER A 10 1.11 6.01 -8.03
N LEU A 11 0.18 6.04 -8.98
CA LEU A 11 0.42 5.75 -10.39
C LEU A 11 1.19 6.91 -11.05
N GLY A 12 2.30 6.60 -11.71
CA GLY A 12 3.21 7.57 -12.31
C GLY A 12 4.16 8.24 -11.31
N ALA A 13 4.09 7.89 -10.02
CA ALA A 13 5.01 8.40 -9.02
C ALA A 13 6.38 7.71 -9.13
N VAL A 14 7.44 8.52 -9.17
CA VAL A 14 8.80 8.00 -9.29
C VAL A 14 9.23 7.37 -7.97
N CYS A 15 9.85 6.20 -8.02
CA CYS A 15 10.43 5.59 -6.82
C CYS A 15 11.50 6.54 -6.21
N PRO A 16 11.50 6.81 -4.87
CA PRO A 16 10.84 6.05 -3.80
C PRO A 16 9.53 6.66 -3.23
N PHE A 17 8.90 7.62 -3.91
CA PHE A 17 7.71 8.31 -3.39
C PHE A 17 6.52 7.40 -3.02
N PRO A 18 6.17 6.33 -3.79
CA PRO A 18 5.02 5.49 -3.46
C PRO A 18 5.12 4.82 -2.09
N LEU A 19 6.32 4.41 -1.70
CA LEU A 19 6.55 3.78 -0.41
C LEU A 19 6.46 4.79 0.74
N ILE A 20 6.93 6.01 0.53
CA ILE A 20 6.91 7.06 1.55
C ILE A 20 5.47 7.50 1.81
N GLU A 21 4.67 7.72 0.78
CA GLU A 21 3.25 8.08 0.92
C GLU A 21 2.45 6.94 1.56
N ALA A 22 2.69 5.70 1.16
CA ALA A 22 2.07 4.53 1.79
C ALA A 22 2.37 4.46 3.28
N LYS A 23 3.63 4.70 3.67
CA LYS A 23 4.05 4.79 5.08
C LYS A 23 3.34 5.91 5.80
N ASP A 24 3.36 7.12 5.25
CA ASP A 24 2.76 8.31 5.86
C ASP A 24 1.26 8.08 6.12
N VAL A 25 0.51 7.64 5.10
CA VAL A 25 -0.91 7.31 5.27
C VAL A 25 -1.08 6.21 6.32
N MET A 26 -0.32 5.12 6.26
CA MET A 26 -0.40 4.03 7.23
C MET A 26 -0.14 4.50 8.68
N THR A 27 0.72 5.51 8.90
CA THR A 27 0.90 6.09 10.25
C THR A 27 -0.36 6.79 10.75
N THR A 28 -1.12 7.43 9.86
CA THR A 28 -2.38 8.12 10.18
C THR A 28 -3.57 7.15 10.40
N LEU A 29 -3.47 5.92 9.91
CA LEU A 29 -4.51 4.90 10.06
C LEU A 29 -4.62 4.38 11.48
N GLU A 30 -5.81 3.93 11.86
CA GLU A 30 -6.03 3.20 13.11
C GLU A 30 -5.73 1.69 12.92
N PRO A 31 -5.26 0.99 13.98
CA PRO A 31 -5.07 -0.46 13.91
C PRO A 31 -6.38 -1.17 13.55
N GLY A 32 -6.33 -2.01 12.52
CA GLY A 32 -7.50 -2.65 11.93
C GLY A 32 -8.06 -1.97 10.67
N GLU A 33 -7.62 -0.76 10.33
CA GLU A 33 -7.97 -0.11 9.07
C GLU A 33 -7.18 -0.67 7.88
N ARG A 34 -7.71 -0.44 6.68
CA ARG A 34 -7.17 -1.00 5.43
C ARG A 34 -6.68 0.11 4.51
N LEU A 35 -5.50 -0.06 3.95
CA LEU A 35 -4.89 0.81 2.96
C LEU A 35 -4.78 0.07 1.63
N VAL A 36 -5.48 0.56 0.61
CA VAL A 36 -5.36 0.11 -0.77
C VAL A 36 -4.40 1.05 -1.48
N ILE A 37 -3.37 0.52 -2.14
CA ILE A 37 -2.35 1.31 -2.84
C ILE A 37 -2.31 0.84 -4.29
N ASP A 38 -2.56 1.75 -5.22
CA ASP A 38 -2.40 1.55 -6.66
C ASP A 38 -1.05 2.15 -7.10
N PHE A 39 -0.20 1.36 -7.76
CA PHE A 39 1.15 1.77 -8.16
C PHE A 39 1.61 1.05 -9.43
N ASP A 40 2.50 1.67 -10.20
CA ASP A 40 3.08 1.14 -11.46
C ASP A 40 4.60 0.95 -11.40
N CYS A 41 5.23 1.23 -10.24
CA CYS A 41 6.65 0.94 -10.04
C CYS A 41 6.83 -0.56 -9.76
N THR A 42 7.51 -1.28 -10.65
CA THR A 42 7.84 -2.71 -10.45
C THR A 42 8.57 -2.95 -9.14
N GLN A 43 9.46 -2.04 -8.72
CA GLN A 43 10.16 -2.17 -7.43
C GLN A 43 9.21 -2.11 -6.23
N ALA A 44 8.07 -1.43 -6.33
CA ALA A 44 7.09 -1.34 -5.25
C ALA A 44 6.37 -2.68 -5.03
N THR A 45 6.32 -3.57 -6.03
CA THR A 45 5.73 -4.91 -5.90
C THR A 45 6.43 -5.77 -4.85
N GLU A 46 7.74 -5.58 -4.66
CA GLU A 46 8.52 -6.27 -3.63
C GLU A 46 8.71 -5.39 -2.39
N ALA A 47 8.93 -4.08 -2.57
CA ALA A 47 9.23 -3.18 -1.46
C ALA A 47 8.05 -2.95 -0.50
N ILE A 48 6.81 -2.82 -1.02
CA ILE A 48 5.63 -2.60 -0.16
C ILE A 48 5.32 -3.82 0.72
N PRO A 49 5.18 -5.06 0.19
CA PRO A 49 4.90 -6.21 1.05
C PRO A 49 6.06 -6.51 2.01
N HIS A 50 7.31 -6.27 1.59
CA HIS A 50 8.46 -6.41 2.48
C HIS A 50 8.40 -5.42 3.65
N TRP A 51 8.16 -4.13 3.37
CA TRP A 51 7.98 -3.14 4.43
C TRP A 51 6.78 -3.48 5.31
N ALA A 52 5.65 -3.90 4.73
CA ALA A 52 4.47 -4.28 5.50
C ALA A 52 4.81 -5.39 6.51
N ALA A 53 5.54 -6.44 6.08
CA ALA A 53 5.98 -7.50 6.97
C ALA A 53 6.95 -7.01 8.08
N GLU A 54 7.89 -6.12 7.75
CA GLU A 54 8.85 -5.55 8.70
C GLU A 54 8.17 -4.64 9.75
N ASP A 55 7.15 -3.88 9.36
CA ASP A 55 6.40 -2.96 10.24
C ASP A 55 5.30 -3.70 11.05
N GLY A 56 5.04 -4.98 10.75
CA GLY A 56 3.99 -5.76 11.37
C GLY A 56 2.59 -5.50 10.80
N HIS A 57 2.50 -4.95 9.59
CA HIS A 57 1.26 -4.82 8.83
C HIS A 57 0.94 -6.11 8.07
N GLU A 58 -0.35 -6.36 7.86
CA GLU A 58 -0.83 -7.56 7.17
C GLU A 58 -1.18 -7.25 5.71
N VAL A 59 -0.62 -8.01 4.78
CA VAL A 59 -1.01 -7.92 3.35
C VAL A 59 -2.30 -8.73 3.16
N LEU A 60 -3.40 -8.05 2.83
CA LEU A 60 -4.70 -8.69 2.61
C LEU A 60 -4.91 -9.14 1.16
N ASP A 61 -4.49 -8.33 0.19
CA ASP A 61 -4.69 -8.60 -1.23
C ASP A 61 -3.53 -8.02 -2.04
N PHE A 62 -3.10 -8.71 -3.08
CA PHE A 62 -2.10 -8.22 -4.02
C PHE A 62 -2.45 -8.72 -5.41
N ARG A 63 -2.73 -7.79 -6.33
CA ARG A 63 -3.14 -8.12 -7.70
C ARG A 63 -2.58 -7.14 -8.72
N GLU A 64 -2.31 -7.66 -9.91
CA GLU A 64 -2.02 -6.83 -11.07
C GLU A 64 -3.33 -6.33 -11.69
N LYS A 65 -3.41 -5.02 -11.96
CA LYS A 65 -4.60 -4.40 -12.59
C LYS A 65 -4.52 -4.31 -14.10
N GLY A 66 -3.32 -4.43 -14.67
CA GLY A 66 -3.07 -4.25 -16.11
C GLY A 66 -2.40 -2.91 -16.40
N GLU A 67 -1.94 -2.71 -17.64
CA GLU A 67 -1.20 -1.51 -18.06
C GLU A 67 0.07 -1.24 -17.22
N ALA A 68 0.75 -2.31 -16.77
CA ALA A 68 1.90 -2.23 -15.86
C ALA A 68 1.57 -1.55 -14.52
N SER A 69 0.33 -1.71 -14.03
CA SER A 69 -0.09 -1.27 -12.69
C SER A 69 -0.47 -2.45 -11.80
N TRP A 70 -0.19 -2.31 -10.51
CA TRP A 70 -0.49 -3.24 -9.43
C TRP A 70 -1.29 -2.54 -8.34
N GLN A 71 -2.07 -3.33 -7.62
CA GLN A 71 -2.83 -2.89 -6.47
C GLN A 71 -2.54 -3.83 -5.30
N ILE A 72 -2.20 -3.24 -4.16
CA ILE A 72 -1.99 -3.97 -2.91
C ILE A 72 -2.91 -3.42 -1.84
N THR A 73 -3.52 -4.31 -1.07
CA THR A 73 -4.31 -3.97 0.11
C THR A 73 -3.55 -4.42 1.35
N LEU A 74 -3.21 -3.47 2.21
CA LEU A 74 -2.60 -3.68 3.51
C LEU A 74 -3.62 -3.42 4.62
N ARG A 75 -3.43 -4.07 5.76
CA ARG A 75 -4.16 -3.83 7.00
C ARG A 75 -3.18 -3.44 8.08
N LYS A 76 -3.47 -2.36 8.79
CA LYS A 76 -2.67 -1.94 9.93
C LYS A 76 -2.83 -2.95 11.07
N GLY A 77 -1.69 -3.47 11.52
CA GLY A 77 -1.57 -4.36 12.69
C GLY A 77 -1.66 -3.62 14.02
#